data_AF-A0A7H8YUS5-F1
#
_entry.id   AF-A0A7H8YUS5-F1
#
_cell.length_a   1.000
_cell.length_b   1.000
_cell.length_c   1.000
_cell.angle_alpha   90.00
_cell.angle_beta   90.00
_cell.angle_gamma   90.00
#
_symmetry.space_group_name_H-M   'P 1'
#
loop_
_entity.id
_entity.type
_entity.pdbx_description
1 polymer ?
#
loop_
_entity_poly.entity_id
_entity_poly.type
_entity_poly.pdbx_seq_one_letter_code
_entity_poly.pdbx_strand_id
1 'polypeptide(L)'
;MNEIINLIQNKMGLMRKELEKKIEEIPFWQLKTLFSEKDLYSSQEEYKKSILNNYEKTNFLYQILEKDLSILRNNEKKELNLFSISPRFLEGKGYSENQIEEFYKFIDKIKELLEVKKE
;
A
#
# COMPACT_ATOMS: atom_id res chain seq x y z
N MET A 1 4.79 -17.88 -6.98
CA MET A 1 3.76 -17.64 -5.95
C MET A 1 4.38 -17.04 -4.71
N ASN A 2 5.21 -17.76 -3.95
CA ASN A 2 5.91 -17.19 -2.78
C ASN A 2 6.72 -15.92 -3.10
N GLU A 3 7.42 -15.90 -4.24
CA GLU A 3 8.18 -14.71 -4.67
C GLU A 3 7.29 -13.50 -4.97
N ILE A 4 6.15 -13.70 -5.62
CA ILE A 4 5.18 -12.64 -5.92
C ILE A 4 4.55 -12.12 -4.61
N ILE A 5 4.19 -13.03 -3.71
CA ILE A 5 3.67 -12.68 -2.38
C ILE A 5 4.70 -11.83 -1.64
N ASN A 6 5.98 -12.24 -1.64
CA ASN A 6 7.06 -11.48 -1.01
C ASN A 6 7.24 -10.10 -1.64
N LEU A 7 7.16 -9.97 -2.97
CA LEU A 7 7.23 -8.67 -3.65
C LEU A 7 6.11 -7.73 -3.22
N ILE A 8 4.87 -8.22 -3.18
CA ILE A 8 3.72 -7.42 -2.76
C ILE A 8 3.85 -7.03 -1.29
N GLN A 9 4.19 -7.97 -0.40
CA GLN A 9 4.41 -7.69 1.02
C GLN A 9 5.52 -6.66 1.25
N ASN A 10 6.62 -6.75 0.50
CA ASN A 10 7.70 -5.78 0.57
C ASN A 10 7.24 -4.38 0.15
N LYS A 11 6.46 -4.28 -0.95
CA LYS A 11 5.90 -2.99 -1.39
C LYS A 11 4.97 -2.39 -0.33
N MET A 12 4.07 -3.19 0.24
CA MET A 12 3.19 -2.76 1.34
C MET A 12 4.00 -2.29 2.57
N GLY A 13 5.05 -3.03 2.93
CA GLY A 13 5.96 -2.65 4.01
C GLY A 13 6.68 -1.32 3.76
N LEU A 14 7.13 -1.07 2.52
CA LEU A 14 7.72 0.22 2.12
C LEU A 14 6.72 1.36 2.23
N MET A 15 5.48 1.15 1.75
CA MET A 15 4.41 2.15 1.85
C MET A 15 4.11 2.51 3.31
N ARG A 16 4.04 1.52 4.20
CA ARG A 16 3.84 1.74 5.64
C ARG A 16 5.00 2.54 6.24
N LYS A 17 6.25 2.15 5.95
CA LYS A 17 7.46 2.83 6.44
C LYS A 17 7.57 4.27 5.95
N GLU A 18 7.18 4.55 4.71
CA GLU A 18 7.20 5.90 4.16
C GLU A 18 6.23 6.81 4.93
N LEU A 19 5.02 6.32 5.24
CA LEU A 19 4.08 7.07 6.08
C LEU A 19 4.60 7.21 7.51
N GLU A 20 5.13 6.13 8.09
CA GLU A 20 5.72 6.14 9.44
C GLU A 20 6.79 7.22 9.59
N LYS A 21 7.70 7.32 8.61
CA LYS A 21 8.71 8.37 8.58
C LYS A 21 8.08 9.78 8.50
N LYS A 22 7.10 9.98 7.62
CA LYS A 22 6.40 11.27 7.49
C LYS A 22 5.72 11.69 8.79
N ILE A 23 5.06 10.77 9.51
CA ILE A 23 4.41 11.09 10.79
C ILE A 23 5.41 11.28 11.93
N GLU A 24 6.59 10.66 11.87
CA GLU A 24 7.65 10.86 12.86
C GLU A 24 8.26 12.25 12.79
N GLU A 25 8.38 12.80 11.59
CA GLU A 25 8.91 14.15 11.34
C GLU A 25 7.94 15.27 11.77
N ILE A 26 6.65 14.96 11.92
CA ILE A 26 5.62 15.95 12.27
C ILE A 26 5.47 16.04 13.81
N PRO A 27 5.53 17.26 14.38
CA PRO A 27 5.22 17.49 15.79
C PRO A 27 3.84 16.94 16.19
N PHE A 28 3.74 16.33 17.38
CA PHE A 28 2.52 15.64 17.81
C PHE A 28 1.26 16.51 17.78
N TRP A 29 1.36 17.79 18.17
CA TRP A 29 0.23 18.70 18.14
C TRP A 29 -0.30 18.95 16.71
N GLN A 30 0.57 18.95 15.69
CA GLN A 30 0.15 19.08 14.30
C GLN A 30 -0.53 17.79 13.81
N LEU A 31 -0.02 16.62 14.21
CA LEU A 31 -0.68 15.35 13.89
C LEU A 31 -2.13 15.35 14.41
N LYS A 32 -2.36 15.79 15.66
CA LYS A 32 -3.70 15.93 16.25
C LYS A 32 -4.64 16.83 15.44
N THR A 33 -4.12 17.88 14.80
CA THR A 33 -4.92 18.75 13.94
C THR A 33 -5.21 18.16 12.56
N LEU A 34 -4.31 17.35 12.03
CA LEU A 34 -4.43 16.76 10.69
C LEU A 34 -5.34 15.52 10.69
N PHE A 35 -5.28 14.73 11.75
CA PHE A 35 -6.05 13.51 11.90
C PHE A 35 -6.97 13.68 13.12
N SER A 36 -8.10 14.36 12.92
CA SER A 36 -9.07 14.68 13.98
C SER A 36 -9.76 13.41 14.53
N GLU A 37 -9.03 12.57 15.22
CA GLU A 37 -9.58 11.50 16.05
C GLU A 37 -9.84 12.07 17.45
N LYS A 38 -11.01 11.74 18.00
CA LYS A 38 -11.38 12.08 19.38
C LYS A 38 -10.24 11.66 20.32
N ASP A 39 -9.98 12.44 21.38
CA ASP A 39 -8.95 12.19 22.41
C ASP A 39 -9.18 10.84 23.17
N LEU A 40 -9.04 9.72 22.47
CA LEU A 40 -9.25 8.35 22.94
C LEU A 40 -7.94 7.60 23.18
N TYR A 41 -6.79 8.23 22.93
CA TYR A 41 -5.48 7.59 22.95
C TYR A 41 -4.69 7.95 24.21
N SER A 42 -4.07 6.95 24.81
CA SER A 42 -3.34 7.05 26.08
C SER A 42 -1.91 7.56 25.87
N SER A 43 -1.39 7.52 24.65
CA SER A 43 -0.03 7.97 24.31
C SER A 43 0.13 8.44 22.86
N GLN A 44 1.21 9.18 22.60
CA GLN A 44 1.62 9.55 21.23
C GLN A 44 1.90 8.33 20.34
N GLU A 45 2.45 7.25 20.91
CA GLU A 45 2.71 6.01 20.17
C GLU A 45 1.42 5.32 19.73
N GLU A 46 0.43 5.22 20.62
CA GLU A 46 -0.88 4.66 20.29
C GLU A 46 -1.57 5.45 19.17
N TYR A 47 -1.47 6.77 19.22
CA TYR A 47 -2.02 7.66 18.21
C TYR A 47 -1.30 7.52 16.85
N LYS A 48 0.03 7.45 16.83
CA LYS A 48 0.78 7.19 15.59
C LYS A 48 0.41 5.83 14.99
N LYS A 49 0.22 4.80 15.82
CA LYS A 49 -0.25 3.48 15.38
C LYS A 49 -1.67 3.53 14.83
N SER A 50 -2.58 4.33 15.39
CA SER A 50 -3.94 4.47 14.83
C SER A 50 -3.91 5.08 13.43
N ILE A 51 -3.10 6.11 13.21
CA ILE A 51 -2.90 6.73 11.89
C ILE A 51 -2.40 5.69 10.88
N LEU A 52 -1.35 4.93 11.23
CA LEU A 52 -0.82 3.87 10.35
C LEU A 52 -1.88 2.81 10.02
N ASN A 53 -2.63 2.35 11.02
CA ASN A 53 -3.67 1.34 10.82
C ASN A 53 -4.84 1.88 9.99
N ASN A 54 -5.21 3.16 10.16
CA ASN A 54 -6.24 3.80 9.36
C ASN A 54 -5.77 3.96 7.90
N TYR A 55 -4.50 4.31 7.69
CA TYR A 55 -3.91 4.35 6.35
C TYR A 55 -4.01 3.01 5.63
N GLU A 56 -3.69 1.90 6.30
CA GLU A 56 -3.80 0.57 5.70
C GLU A 56 -5.24 0.25 5.25
N LYS A 57 -6.23 0.67 6.04
CA LYS A 57 -7.66 0.45 5.76
C LYS A 57 -8.24 1.37 4.68
N THR A 58 -7.67 2.55 4.49
CA THR A 58 -8.26 3.62 3.66
C THR A 58 -7.47 3.90 2.38
N ASN A 59 -6.17 3.60 2.36
CA ASN A 59 -5.34 3.76 1.18
C ASN A 59 -5.75 2.74 0.12
N PHE A 60 -6.25 3.24 -1.01
CA PHE A 60 -6.78 2.38 -2.07
C PHE A 60 -5.76 1.36 -2.59
N LEU A 61 -4.49 1.75 -2.71
CA LEU A 61 -3.47 0.87 -3.25
C LEU A 61 -3.13 -0.22 -2.23
N TYR A 62 -3.01 0.14 -0.95
CA TYR A 62 -2.80 -0.82 0.13
C TYR A 62 -3.93 -1.86 0.16
N GLN A 63 -5.17 -1.41 0.07
CA GLN A 63 -6.36 -2.28 0.03
C GLN A 63 -6.40 -3.20 -1.20
N ILE A 64 -5.96 -2.71 -2.37
CA ILE A 64 -5.85 -3.55 -3.58
C ILE A 64 -4.78 -4.63 -3.39
N LEU A 65 -3.60 -4.26 -2.90
CA LEU A 65 -2.50 -5.20 -2.67
C LEU A 65 -2.86 -6.26 -1.61
N GLU A 66 -3.59 -5.88 -0.56
CA GLU A 66 -4.09 -6.81 0.45
C GLU A 66 -5.06 -7.84 -0.14
N LYS A 67 -5.99 -7.42 -1.01
CA LYS A 67 -6.89 -8.33 -1.73
C LYS A 67 -6.13 -9.26 -2.67
N ASP A 68 -5.13 -8.75 -3.37
CA ASP A 68 -4.31 -9.54 -4.28
C ASP A 68 -3.47 -10.58 -3.54
N LEU A 69 -2.96 -10.25 -2.35
CA LEU A 69 -2.35 -11.25 -1.46
C LEU A 69 -3.32 -12.35 -1.06
N SER A 70 -4.58 -12.03 -0.78
CA SER A 70 -5.60 -13.03 -0.46
C SER A 70 -5.84 -13.96 -1.65
N ILE A 71 -6.02 -13.40 -2.86
CA ILE A 71 -6.18 -14.17 -4.11
C ILE A 71 -5.01 -15.14 -4.31
N LEU A 72 -3.78 -14.66 -4.14
CA LEU A 72 -2.56 -15.46 -4.31
C LEU A 72 -2.43 -16.56 -3.25
N ARG A 73 -2.73 -16.27 -1.98
CA ARG A 73 -2.63 -17.25 -0.89
C ARG A 73 -3.69 -18.34 -0.98
N ASN A 74 -4.87 -17.99 -1.48
CA ASN A 74 -5.99 -18.92 -1.63
C ASN A 74 -5.96 -19.69 -2.96
N ASN A 75 -4.96 -19.47 -3.82
CA ASN A 75 -4.89 -20.03 -5.17
C ASN A 75 -6.16 -19.78 -5.99
N GLU A 76 -6.80 -18.62 -5.81
CA GLU A 76 -7.98 -18.27 -6.58
C GLU A 76 -7.59 -18.07 -8.04
N LYS A 77 -8.33 -18.69 -8.98
CA LYS A 77 -8.18 -18.44 -10.42
C LYS A 77 -8.81 -17.09 -10.81
N LYS A 78 -8.35 -16.02 -10.18
CA LYS A 78 -8.73 -14.64 -10.46
C LYS A 78 -7.51 -13.84 -10.86
N GLU A 79 -7.73 -12.90 -11.76
CA GLU A 79 -6.72 -11.91 -12.10
C GLU A 79 -6.47 -10.99 -10.89
N LEU A 80 -5.21 -10.54 -10.74
CA LEU A 80 -4.85 -9.61 -9.68
C LEU A 80 -5.45 -8.24 -9.99
N ASN A 81 -6.10 -7.63 -9.00
CA ASN A 81 -6.77 -6.34 -9.13
C ASN A 81 -5.78 -5.23 -9.48
N LEU A 82 -4.51 -5.33 -9.04
CA LEU A 82 -3.46 -4.37 -9.36
C LEU A 82 -3.23 -4.18 -10.87
N PHE A 83 -3.55 -5.18 -11.71
CA PHE A 83 -3.45 -5.07 -13.18
C PHE A 83 -4.52 -4.18 -13.81
N SER A 84 -5.64 -3.95 -13.10
CA SER A 84 -6.73 -3.11 -13.58
C SER A 84 -6.54 -1.61 -13.30
N ILE A 85 -5.51 -1.25 -12.51
CA ILE A 85 -5.23 0.15 -12.19
C ILE A 85 -4.70 0.84 -13.44
N SER A 86 -5.28 1.99 -13.78
CA SER A 86 -4.84 2.83 -14.90
C SER A 86 -3.94 3.98 -14.42
N PRO A 87 -3.05 4.52 -15.29
CA PRO A 87 -2.18 5.64 -14.91
C PRO A 87 -2.99 6.88 -14.53
N ARG A 88 -4.03 7.19 -15.32
CA ARG A 88 -4.95 8.32 -15.05
C ARG A 88 -5.63 8.24 -13.70
N PHE A 89 -5.94 7.03 -13.23
CA PHE A 89 -6.51 6.85 -11.90
C PHE A 89 -5.49 7.20 -10.80
N LEU A 90 -4.22 6.81 -10.98
CA LEU A 90 -3.14 7.15 -10.05
C LEU A 90 -2.84 8.65 -10.04
N GLU A 91 -2.83 9.30 -11.20
CA GLU A 91 -2.73 10.77 -11.33
C GLU A 91 -3.86 11.46 -10.55
N GLY A 92 -5.10 11.00 -10.73
CA GLY A 92 -6.27 11.49 -9.98
C GLY A 92 -6.19 11.25 -8.46
N LYS A 93 -5.28 10.37 -8.01
CA LYS A 93 -4.97 10.13 -6.59
C LYS A 93 -3.71 10.89 -6.12
N GLY A 94 -3.14 11.74 -6.97
CA GLY A 94 -2.00 12.60 -6.66
C GLY A 94 -0.63 11.94 -6.81
N TYR A 95 -0.53 10.83 -7.54
CA TYR A 95 0.77 10.22 -7.85
C TYR A 95 1.48 11.05 -8.93
N SER A 96 2.78 11.29 -8.72
CA SER A 96 3.65 11.88 -9.74
C SER A 96 3.98 10.88 -10.85
N GLU A 97 4.40 11.37 -12.01
CA GLU A 97 4.81 10.55 -13.16
C GLU A 97 5.86 9.50 -12.76
N ASN A 98 6.89 9.90 -12.01
CA ASN A 98 7.93 8.97 -11.52
C ASN A 98 7.35 7.86 -10.63
N GLN A 99 6.42 8.19 -9.73
CA GLN A 99 5.78 7.19 -8.86
C GLN A 99 4.90 6.23 -9.67
N ILE A 100 4.24 6.73 -10.72
CA ILE A 100 3.45 5.91 -11.64
C ILE A 100 4.37 4.96 -12.41
N GLU A 101 5.48 5.46 -12.96
CA GLU A 101 6.46 4.64 -13.68
C GLU A 101 7.03 3.52 -12.80
N GLU A 102 7.45 3.85 -11.57
CA GLU A 102 7.91 2.86 -10.60
C GLU A 102 6.84 1.82 -10.26
N PHE A 103 5.58 2.24 -10.19
CA PHE A 103 4.47 1.33 -9.94
C PHE A 103 4.24 0.37 -11.10
N TYR A 104 4.32 0.84 -12.36
CA TYR A 104 4.19 -0.04 -13.52
C TYR A 104 5.38 -0.98 -13.67
N LYS A 105 6.61 -0.55 -13.38
CA LYS A 105 7.77 -1.46 -13.30
C LYS A 105 7.55 -2.58 -12.28
N PHE A 106 6.91 -2.27 -11.15
CA PHE A 106 6.51 -3.26 -10.16
C PHE A 106 5.43 -4.21 -10.71
N ILE A 107 4.43 -3.70 -11.42
CA ILE A 107 3.40 -4.52 -12.09
C ILE A 107 4.03 -5.48 -13.09
N ASP A 108 4.90 -4.98 -13.96
CA ASP A 108 5.51 -5.76 -15.04
C ASP A 108 6.35 -6.90 -14.48
N LYS A 109 7.13 -6.63 -13.41
CA LYS A 109 7.86 -7.68 -12.68
C LYS A 109 6.94 -8.77 -12.13
N ILE A 110 5.75 -8.42 -11.65
CA ILE A 110 4.78 -9.44 -11.19
C ILE A 110 4.26 -10.27 -12.36
N LYS A 111 3.96 -9.64 -13.51
CA LYS A 111 3.48 -10.34 -14.71
C LYS A 111 4.52 -11.33 -15.23
N GLU A 112 5.78 -10.89 -15.36
CA GLU A 112 6.90 -11.75 -15.76
C GLU A 112 6.98 -13.01 -14.89
N LEU A 113 6.92 -12.84 -13.56
CA LEU A 113 6.97 -13.96 -12.61
C LEU A 113 5.75 -14.89 -12.66
N LEU A 114 4.60 -14.41 -13.16
CA LEU A 114 3.42 -15.24 -13.40
C LEU A 114 3.51 -16.01 -14.72
N GLU A 115 4.11 -15.42 -15.76
CA GLU A 115 4.30 -16.06 -17.07
C GLU A 115 5.34 -17.17 -17.02
N VAL A 116 6.50 -16.92 -16.38
CA VAL A 116 7.56 -17.92 -16.17
C VAL A 116 7.08 -19.16 -15.41
N LYS A 117 5.95 -19.05 -14.69
CA LYS A 117 5.36 -20.18 -13.93
C LYS A 117 4.30 -20.96 -14.71
N LYS A 118 3.96 -20.55 -15.94
CA LYS A 118 3.04 -21.28 -16.82
C LYS A 118 3.77 -22.26 -17.76
N GLU A 119 5.08 -22.09 -17.94
CA GLU A 119 5.99 -23.05 -18.60
C GLU A 119 6.42 -24.17 -17.65
#